data_AF-A0A2T0B5X4-F1
#
_entry.id   AF-A0A2T0B5X4-F1
#
_cell.length_a   1.000
_cell.length_b   1.000
_cell.length_c   1.000
_cell.angle_alpha   90.00
_cell.angle_beta   90.00
_cell.angle_gamma   90.00
#
_symmetry.space_group_name_H-M   'P 1'
#
loop_
_entity.id
_entity.type
_entity.pdbx_description
1 polymer ?
#
loop_
_entity_poly.entity_id
_entity_poly.type
_entity_poly.pdbx_seq_one_letter_code
_entity_poly.pdbx_strand_id
1 'polypeptide(L)'
;MANDFEKILKDKKVINKEDVLKLKNYIKIKFKNFSSKDQASILSSTINDIIINSLKDIKNDLKNQLRIAILKNTFLDNKDIICLYDVFLVITSEEFKDKISVDNICKWLQASIDVHITETELKTYLGFDKKDNTCEAIVHPVLAEEKVIGEVTNVNSVPGNKGVNKSNKLYRIIALCTLIFLVTGYSYKKIDNNMVNLNKNTEIIKLKSDLKEMSFEEQNTFPGIPKYFEYKDISTENLKNFLNSKNSILADEPYFSAILKSSKDFNLNPLILFAITGQEQHFVPKSEKDAKKIANNPFNVFHSWQEYNTNIKDSSTIAARTVVNLCKDRPPKEDPFKWINQKYSGDKNWWKGVKAIYEELNAIVKE
;
A
#
# COMPACT_ATOMS: atom_id res chain seq x y z
N MET A 1 13.87 -12.96 34.97
CA MET A 1 14.67 -12.32 33.90
C MET A 1 13.90 -12.09 32.60
N ALA A 2 12.78 -12.80 32.33
CA ALA A 2 11.96 -12.57 31.13
C ALA A 2 11.24 -11.19 31.06
N ASN A 3 11.01 -10.49 32.17
CA ASN A 3 10.30 -9.20 32.14
C ASN A 3 11.17 -7.98 31.78
N ASP A 4 12.51 -8.11 31.69
CA ASP A 4 13.39 -6.94 31.55
C ASP A 4 13.76 -6.65 30.08
N PHE A 5 13.84 -7.69 29.23
CA PHE A 5 14.18 -7.51 27.81
C PHE A 5 13.08 -6.77 27.04
N GLU A 6 11.81 -7.02 27.38
CA GLU A 6 10.66 -6.31 26.79
C GLU A 6 10.77 -4.80 26.97
N LYS A 7 11.14 -4.37 28.19
CA LYS A 7 11.29 -2.95 28.51
C LYS A 7 12.41 -2.34 27.68
N ILE A 8 13.55 -3.03 27.58
CA ILE A 8 14.68 -2.60 26.75
C ILE A 8 14.26 -2.48 25.27
N LEU A 9 13.46 -3.43 24.76
CA LEU A 9 12.94 -3.39 23.39
C LEU A 9 12.00 -2.20 23.15
N LYS A 10 11.15 -1.86 24.12
CA LYS A 10 10.24 -0.70 24.06
C LYS A 10 11.00 0.62 24.10
N ASP A 11 12.09 0.68 24.87
CA ASP A 11 12.92 1.88 25.02
C ASP A 11 13.86 2.12 23.82
N LYS A 12 14.29 1.05 23.13
CA LYS A 12 15.14 1.17 21.93
C LYS A 12 14.33 1.50 20.68
N LYS A 13 14.46 2.76 20.24
CA LYS A 13 13.85 3.30 19.01
C LYS A 13 14.58 2.79 17.76
N VAL A 14 13.83 2.39 16.75
CA VAL A 14 14.32 2.12 15.39
C VAL A 14 14.27 3.39 14.55
N ILE A 15 13.10 4.03 14.50
CA ILE A 15 12.91 5.33 13.82
C ILE A 15 11.67 6.02 14.37
N ASN A 16 11.70 7.35 14.46
CA ASN A 16 10.54 8.15 14.82
C ASN A 16 10.28 9.29 13.82
N LYS A 17 9.17 10.01 14.01
CA LYS A 17 8.81 11.18 13.19
C LYS A 17 9.88 12.28 13.15
N GLU A 18 10.56 12.56 14.25
CA GLU A 18 11.63 13.57 14.30
C GLU A 18 12.84 13.13 13.46
N ASP A 19 13.20 11.85 13.50
CA ASP A 19 14.27 11.27 12.69
C ASP A 19 13.92 11.34 11.21
N VAL A 20 12.68 11.03 10.84
CA VAL A 20 12.18 11.19 9.45
C VAL A 20 12.26 12.66 9.01
N LEU A 21 11.90 13.62 9.87
CA LEU A 21 12.02 15.05 9.56
C LEU A 21 13.49 15.49 9.40
N LYS A 22 14.39 15.00 10.27
CA LYS A 22 15.84 15.25 10.15
C LYS A 22 16.40 14.69 8.85
N LEU A 23 16.06 13.45 8.50
CA LEU A 23 16.46 12.80 7.23
C LEU A 23 15.94 13.58 6.03
N LYS A 24 14.66 13.97 6.05
CA LYS A 24 14.05 14.79 4.98
C LYS A 24 14.78 16.12 4.81
N ASN A 25 15.10 16.82 5.90
CA ASN A 25 15.84 18.07 5.86
C ASN A 25 17.26 17.89 5.35
N TYR A 26 17.97 16.84 5.81
CA TYR A 26 19.30 16.49 5.34
C TYR A 26 19.31 16.21 3.83
N ILE A 27 18.34 15.42 3.35
CA ILE A 27 18.20 15.08 1.92
C ILE A 27 17.91 16.33 1.10
N LYS A 28 17.01 17.20 1.57
CA LYS A 28 16.68 18.46 0.89
C LYS A 28 17.92 19.36 0.70
N ILE A 29 18.80 19.41 1.70
CA ILE A 29 20.04 20.19 1.63
C ILE A 29 21.07 19.51 0.73
N LYS A 30 21.35 18.22 0.96
CA LYS A 30 22.39 17.45 0.26
C LYS A 30 22.08 17.22 -1.22
N PHE A 31 20.80 16.99 -1.54
CA PHE A 31 20.31 16.71 -2.88
C PHE A 31 19.45 17.85 -3.42
N LYS A 32 19.82 19.11 -3.12
CA LYS A 32 19.04 20.31 -3.52
C LYS A 32 18.75 20.42 -5.02
N ASN A 33 19.59 19.81 -5.86
CA ASN A 33 19.46 19.82 -7.32
C ASN A 33 18.58 18.67 -7.86
N PHE A 34 18.17 17.74 -7.01
CA PHE A 34 17.33 16.60 -7.40
C PHE A 34 15.85 17.02 -7.41
N SER A 35 15.04 16.31 -8.20
CA SER A 35 13.60 16.55 -8.21
C SER A 35 12.98 16.17 -6.85
N SER A 36 11.82 16.74 -6.53
CA SER A 36 11.08 16.36 -5.31
C SER A 36 10.74 14.86 -5.28
N LYS A 37 10.51 14.26 -6.47
CA LYS A 37 10.29 12.82 -6.62
C LYS A 37 11.53 12.01 -6.24
N ASP A 38 12.70 12.40 -6.73
CA ASP A 38 13.94 11.68 -6.43
C ASP A 38 14.32 11.84 -4.95
N GLN A 39 14.14 13.03 -4.37
CA GLN A 39 14.34 13.25 -2.94
C GLN A 39 13.41 12.40 -2.08
N ALA A 40 12.13 12.27 -2.46
CA ALA A 40 11.18 11.39 -1.79
C ALA A 40 11.58 9.91 -1.91
N SER A 41 12.06 9.49 -3.09
CA SER A 41 12.58 8.14 -3.31
C SER A 41 13.79 7.84 -2.41
N ILE A 42 14.74 8.76 -2.30
CA ILE A 42 15.91 8.62 -1.41
C ILE A 42 15.47 8.52 0.04
N LEU A 43 14.54 9.37 0.48
CA LEU A 43 14.03 9.34 1.85
C LEU A 43 13.37 7.99 2.15
N SER A 44 12.52 7.52 1.25
CA SER A 44 11.78 6.28 1.41
C SER A 44 12.72 5.06 1.41
N SER A 45 13.73 5.03 0.53
CA SER A 45 14.80 4.02 0.55
C SER A 45 15.58 4.05 1.87
N THR A 46 15.94 5.23 2.36
CA THR A 46 16.70 5.38 3.62
C THR A 46 15.91 4.86 4.81
N ILE A 47 14.60 5.15 4.88
CA ILE A 47 13.71 4.61 5.93
C ILE A 47 13.64 3.09 5.82
N ASN A 48 13.51 2.54 4.60
CA ASN A 48 13.51 1.10 4.39
C ASN A 48 14.80 0.46 4.89
N ASP A 49 15.95 1.05 4.59
CA ASP A 49 17.26 0.56 5.02
C ASP A 49 17.37 0.56 6.55
N ILE A 50 16.89 1.62 7.23
CA ILE A 50 16.85 1.68 8.69
C ILE A 50 16.03 0.52 9.28
N ILE A 51 14.86 0.23 8.72
CA ILE A 51 14.01 -0.88 9.19
C ILE A 51 14.65 -2.23 8.86
N ILE A 52 15.21 -2.42 7.67
CA ILE A 52 15.90 -3.66 7.28
C ILE A 52 17.12 -3.92 8.19
N ASN A 53 17.84 -2.87 8.58
CA ASN A 53 18.97 -2.97 9.51
C ASN A 53 18.53 -3.35 10.93
N SER A 54 17.29 -3.01 11.33
CA SER A 54 16.72 -3.49 12.59
C SER A 54 16.46 -5.01 12.60
N LEU A 55 16.40 -5.64 11.42
CA LEU A 55 16.23 -7.09 11.22
C LEU A 55 17.58 -7.81 11.01
N LYS A 56 18.64 -7.37 11.69
CA LYS A 56 19.95 -8.04 11.61
C LYS A 56 19.86 -9.51 11.99
N ASP A 57 20.67 -10.34 11.36
CA ASP A 57 20.72 -11.80 11.59
C ASP A 57 19.44 -12.59 11.26
N ILE A 58 18.35 -11.92 10.87
CA ILE A 58 17.20 -12.55 10.22
C ILE A 58 17.53 -12.84 8.75
N LYS A 59 17.05 -13.98 8.23
CA LYS A 59 17.25 -14.40 6.83
C LYS A 59 16.79 -13.32 5.84
N ASN A 60 17.60 -13.10 4.79
CA ASN A 60 17.42 -11.99 3.87
C ASN A 60 16.14 -12.07 3.02
N ASP A 61 15.70 -13.27 2.65
CA ASP A 61 14.49 -13.54 1.87
C ASP A 61 13.19 -13.14 2.60
N LEU A 62 13.22 -13.09 3.94
CA LEU A 62 12.09 -12.68 4.78
C LEU A 62 12.09 -11.18 5.10
N LYS A 63 13.23 -10.48 4.99
CA LYS A 63 13.37 -9.08 5.44
C LYS A 63 12.39 -8.13 4.78
N ASN A 64 12.08 -8.33 3.50
CA ASN A 64 11.10 -7.51 2.80
C ASN A 64 9.69 -7.70 3.38
N GLN A 65 9.26 -8.96 3.59
CA GLN A 65 7.95 -9.28 4.17
C GLN A 65 7.82 -8.71 5.59
N LEU A 66 8.87 -8.88 6.40
CA LEU A 66 8.91 -8.35 7.77
C LEU A 66 8.89 -6.82 7.80
N ARG A 67 9.67 -6.14 6.95
CA ARG A 67 9.66 -4.67 6.82
C ARG A 67 8.24 -4.16 6.59
N ILE A 68 7.52 -4.77 5.65
CA ILE A 68 6.12 -4.43 5.34
C ILE A 68 5.24 -4.61 6.58
N ALA A 69 5.33 -5.77 7.24
CA ALA A 69 4.51 -6.07 8.40
C ALA A 69 4.78 -5.09 9.57
N ILE A 70 6.05 -4.70 9.78
CA ILE A 70 6.43 -3.66 10.75
C ILE A 70 5.81 -2.30 10.40
N LEU A 71 5.92 -1.88 9.13
CA LEU A 71 5.33 -0.64 8.66
C LEU A 71 3.81 -0.62 8.84
N LYS A 72 3.13 -1.73 8.51
CA LYS A 72 1.69 -1.88 8.71
C LYS A 72 1.31 -1.79 10.17
N ASN A 73 1.88 -2.62 11.03
CA ASN A 73 1.49 -2.69 12.44
C ASN A 73 1.81 -1.39 13.20
N THR A 74 2.74 -0.58 12.70
CA THR A 74 3.05 0.71 13.33
C THR A 74 2.18 1.83 12.78
N PHE A 75 2.13 2.01 11.46
CA PHE A 75 1.46 3.16 10.86
C PHE A 75 -0.05 3.00 10.72
N LEU A 76 -0.58 1.78 10.77
CA LEU A 76 -2.03 1.56 10.81
C LEU A 76 -2.65 1.96 12.16
N ASP A 77 -1.84 2.05 13.23
CA ASP A 77 -2.28 2.36 14.60
C ASP A 77 -2.00 3.81 15.02
N ASN A 78 -1.70 4.71 14.07
CA ASN A 78 -1.32 6.11 14.32
C ASN A 78 -0.10 6.27 15.26
N LYS A 79 0.77 5.27 15.34
CA LYS A 79 2.04 5.40 16.08
C LYS A 79 3.04 6.19 15.25
N ASP A 80 3.64 7.22 15.86
CA ASP A 80 4.69 8.06 15.27
C ASP A 80 6.12 7.50 15.53
N ILE A 81 6.23 6.29 16.09
CA ILE A 81 7.49 5.65 16.48
C ILE A 81 7.47 4.15 16.18
N ILE A 82 8.57 3.64 15.62
CA ILE A 82 8.88 2.21 15.54
C ILE A 82 9.97 1.94 16.58
N CYS A 83 9.74 1.02 17.52
CA CYS A 83 10.73 0.50 18.45
C CYS A 83 11.10 -0.96 18.14
N LEU A 84 12.15 -1.47 18.77
CA LEU A 84 12.53 -2.88 18.60
C LEU A 84 11.45 -3.84 19.13
N TYR A 85 10.59 -3.39 20.04
CA TYR A 85 9.44 -4.20 20.46
C TYR A 85 8.42 -4.40 19.33
N ASP A 86 8.18 -3.38 18.49
CA ASP A 86 7.30 -3.56 17.32
C ASP A 86 7.90 -4.56 16.32
N VAL A 87 9.23 -4.58 16.17
CA VAL A 87 9.94 -5.58 15.37
C VAL A 87 9.78 -6.98 15.98
N PHE A 88 9.97 -7.10 17.30
CA PHE A 88 9.81 -8.35 18.04
C PHE A 88 8.40 -8.93 17.85
N LEU A 89 7.35 -8.12 18.03
CA LEU A 89 5.96 -8.56 17.85
C LEU A 89 5.70 -9.12 16.45
N VAL A 90 6.31 -8.55 15.42
CA VAL A 90 6.17 -9.02 14.04
C VAL A 90 6.89 -10.35 13.83
N ILE A 91 8.17 -10.46 14.24
CA ILE A 91 8.94 -11.69 14.03
C ILE A 91 8.41 -12.87 14.85
N THR A 92 7.69 -12.62 15.95
CA THR A 92 7.03 -13.66 16.77
C THR A 92 5.55 -13.87 16.41
N SER A 93 5.01 -13.15 15.43
CA SER A 93 3.59 -13.25 15.09
C SER A 93 3.24 -14.57 14.41
N GLU A 94 1.94 -14.92 14.44
CA GLU A 94 1.39 -16.12 13.78
C GLU A 94 1.75 -16.22 12.29
N GLU A 95 1.93 -15.09 11.60
CA GLU A 95 2.32 -15.08 10.17
C GLU A 95 3.77 -15.56 9.94
N PHE A 96 4.64 -15.39 10.93
CA PHE A 96 6.08 -15.63 10.82
C PHE A 96 6.63 -16.71 11.76
N LYS A 97 5.81 -17.21 12.71
CA LYS A 97 6.23 -18.23 13.69
C LYS A 97 6.83 -19.50 13.07
N ASP A 98 6.31 -19.93 11.91
CA ASP A 98 6.79 -21.13 11.21
C ASP A 98 7.94 -20.83 10.24
N LYS A 99 8.20 -19.54 9.96
CA LYS A 99 9.24 -19.08 9.02
C LYS A 99 10.55 -18.71 9.74
N ILE A 100 10.47 -18.34 11.01
CA ILE A 100 11.60 -17.87 11.82
C ILE A 100 11.73 -18.79 13.04
N SER A 101 12.84 -19.53 13.11
CA SER A 101 13.12 -20.38 14.27
C SER A 101 13.35 -19.56 15.53
N VAL A 102 13.03 -20.14 16.69
CA VAL A 102 13.29 -19.54 18.01
C VAL A 102 14.77 -19.18 18.17
N ASP A 103 15.69 -20.04 17.73
CA ASP A 103 17.14 -19.76 17.71
C ASP A 103 17.49 -18.46 16.96
N ASN A 104 16.88 -18.21 15.79
CA ASN A 104 17.12 -16.97 15.05
C ASN A 104 16.57 -15.75 15.79
N ILE A 105 15.47 -15.90 16.53
CA ILE A 105 14.91 -14.82 17.37
C ILE A 105 15.84 -14.54 18.56
N CYS A 106 16.40 -15.58 19.20
CA CYS A 106 17.41 -15.43 20.25
C CYS A 106 18.67 -14.71 19.74
N LYS A 107 19.17 -15.09 18.56
CA LYS A 107 20.30 -14.40 17.91
C LYS A 107 19.99 -12.93 17.62
N TRP A 108 18.80 -12.65 17.09
CA TRP A 108 18.36 -11.28 16.85
C TRP A 108 18.27 -10.47 18.16
N LEU A 109 17.74 -11.04 19.25
CA LEU A 109 17.67 -10.40 20.56
C LEU A 109 19.07 -10.08 21.09
N GLN A 110 19.97 -11.06 21.06
CA GLN A 110 21.36 -10.88 21.49
C GLN A 110 22.04 -9.78 20.68
N ALA A 111 21.91 -9.82 19.35
CA ALA A 111 22.49 -8.78 18.53
C ALA A 111 21.86 -7.41 18.85
N SER A 112 20.53 -7.31 18.96
CA SER A 112 19.79 -6.04 18.97
C SER A 112 19.83 -5.32 20.32
N ILE A 113 19.82 -6.07 21.42
CA ILE A 113 19.77 -5.51 22.77
C ILE A 113 20.90 -5.97 23.69
N ASP A 114 21.84 -6.78 23.20
CA ASP A 114 22.94 -7.35 24.01
C ASP A 114 22.43 -8.15 25.22
N VAL A 115 21.26 -8.75 25.06
CA VAL A 115 20.64 -9.62 26.08
C VAL A 115 20.67 -11.05 25.56
N HIS A 116 21.30 -11.93 26.31
CA HIS A 116 21.26 -13.36 26.03
C HIS A 116 19.99 -13.96 26.64
N ILE A 117 19.10 -14.48 25.80
CA ILE A 117 17.92 -15.26 26.21
C ILE A 117 18.06 -16.66 25.64
N THR A 118 17.89 -17.67 26.48
CA THR A 118 17.91 -19.07 26.02
C THR A 118 16.65 -19.41 25.23
N GLU A 119 16.74 -20.39 24.33
CA GLU A 119 15.56 -20.86 23.60
C GLU A 119 14.42 -21.29 24.52
N THR A 120 14.74 -21.93 25.66
CA THR A 120 13.75 -22.37 26.64
C THR A 120 13.01 -21.17 27.26
N GLU A 121 13.74 -20.16 27.72
CA GLU A 121 13.14 -18.95 28.28
C GLU A 121 12.24 -18.23 27.27
N LEU A 122 12.67 -18.15 26.01
CA LEU A 122 11.86 -17.54 24.95
C LEU A 122 10.63 -18.38 24.60
N LYS A 123 10.75 -19.72 24.56
CA LYS A 123 9.60 -20.62 24.34
C LYS A 123 8.57 -20.50 25.45
N THR A 124 9.01 -20.46 26.71
CA THR A 124 8.14 -20.22 27.86
C THR A 124 7.43 -18.88 27.75
N TYR A 125 8.17 -17.81 27.39
CA TYR A 125 7.60 -16.47 27.20
C TYR A 125 6.54 -16.42 26.10
N LEU A 126 6.82 -17.08 24.96
CA LEU A 126 5.90 -17.16 23.82
C LEU A 126 4.72 -18.13 24.07
N GLY A 127 4.71 -18.83 25.20
CA GLY A 127 3.61 -19.71 25.59
C GLY A 127 3.64 -21.11 24.96
N PHE A 128 4.77 -21.55 24.40
CA PHE A 128 4.92 -22.89 23.84
C PHE A 128 4.85 -24.01 24.90
N ASP A 129 5.15 -23.70 26.17
CA ASP A 129 5.15 -24.67 27.27
C ASP A 129 3.78 -24.87 27.93
N LYS A 130 2.71 -24.22 27.43
CA LYS A 130 1.35 -24.58 27.83
C LYS A 130 0.98 -25.90 27.14
N LYS A 131 1.42 -27.01 27.73
CA LYS A 131 0.73 -28.29 27.52
C LYS A 131 -0.75 -28.06 27.81
N ASP A 132 -1.60 -28.32 26.83
CA ASP A 132 -2.99 -28.65 27.06
C ASP A 132 -3.04 -29.86 27.99
N ASN A 133 -3.05 -29.59 29.29
CA ASN A 133 -3.35 -30.57 30.32
C ASN A 133 -4.87 -30.78 30.34
N THR A 134 -5.39 -31.41 29.30
CA THR A 134 -6.63 -32.19 29.41
C THR A 134 -6.44 -33.51 28.68
N CYS A 135 -6.49 -34.57 29.49
CA CYS A 135 -6.67 -36.00 29.17
C CYS A 135 -5.39 -36.85 29.18
N GLU A 136 -5.00 -37.23 30.41
CA GLU A 136 -4.31 -38.48 30.70
C GLU A 136 -5.26 -39.69 30.59
N ALA A 137 -4.64 -40.83 30.24
CA ALA A 137 -5.10 -42.22 30.22
C ALA A 137 -6.05 -42.61 29.07
N ILE A 138 -5.78 -43.65 28.28
CA ILE A 138 -5.42 -45.02 28.69
C ILE A 138 -4.40 -45.66 27.74
N VAL A 139 -3.42 -46.35 28.35
CA VAL A 139 -2.40 -47.24 27.76
C VAL A 139 -3.03 -48.53 27.24
N HIS A 140 -2.62 -49.05 26.07
CA HIS A 140 -2.03 -50.39 25.92
C HIS A 140 -1.42 -50.63 24.52
N PRO A 141 -0.29 -51.36 24.42
CA PRO A 141 0.50 -51.52 23.18
C PRO A 141 0.23 -52.86 22.47
N VAL A 142 0.43 -52.92 21.16
CA VAL A 142 0.61 -54.19 20.41
C VAL A 142 1.78 -54.06 19.45
N LEU A 143 2.76 -54.95 19.65
CA LEU A 143 3.88 -55.28 18.77
C LEU A 143 3.44 -56.27 17.67
N ALA A 144 3.99 -56.14 16.46
CA ALA A 144 4.68 -57.20 15.70
C ALA A 144 4.82 -56.85 14.20
N GLU A 145 6.09 -56.79 13.73
CA GLU A 145 6.73 -57.45 12.55
C GLU A 145 5.88 -57.82 11.31
N GLU A 146 6.34 -57.93 10.05
CA GLU A 146 7.54 -57.63 9.24
C GLU A 146 7.26 -58.26 7.85
N LYS A 147 7.73 -57.66 6.73
CA LYS A 147 8.18 -58.27 5.42
C LYS A 147 7.91 -57.30 4.25
N VAL A 148 8.94 -56.69 3.64
CA VAL A 148 9.88 -57.19 2.60
C VAL A 148 9.21 -57.53 1.27
N ILE A 149 9.59 -56.78 0.22
CA ILE A 149 9.89 -57.09 -1.21
C ILE A 149 10.18 -55.70 -1.81
N GLY A 150 11.20 -55.40 -2.61
CA GLY A 150 12.24 -56.14 -3.34
C GLY A 150 12.90 -55.11 -4.28
N GLU A 151 14.20 -55.23 -4.46
CA GLU A 151 15.17 -54.31 -5.05
C GLU A 151 15.20 -54.35 -6.60
N VAL A 152 16.21 -53.69 -7.20
CA VAL A 152 16.81 -53.85 -8.56
C VAL A 152 16.35 -52.76 -9.56
N THR A 153 17.15 -51.89 -10.21
CA THR A 153 18.61 -51.68 -10.47
C THR A 153 18.79 -50.24 -11.01
N ASN A 154 19.81 -49.43 -10.64
CA ASN A 154 21.19 -49.34 -11.19
C ASN A 154 21.20 -48.86 -12.69
N VAL A 155 21.90 -47.82 -13.17
CA VAL A 155 23.36 -47.50 -13.16
C VAL A 155 23.59 -46.13 -13.86
N ASN A 156 24.51 -45.30 -13.32
CA ASN A 156 25.47 -44.28 -13.86
C ASN A 156 25.13 -43.42 -15.12
N SER A 157 25.59 -42.18 -15.35
CA SER A 157 26.89 -41.53 -15.07
C SER A 157 26.83 -40.00 -15.36
N VAL A 158 27.70 -39.23 -14.68
CA VAL A 158 28.16 -37.86 -15.00
C VAL A 158 29.62 -38.03 -15.49
N PRO A 159 30.21 -37.29 -16.49
CA PRO A 159 30.64 -35.89 -16.29
C PRO A 159 30.89 -34.96 -17.51
N GLY A 160 30.80 -33.64 -17.25
CA GLY A 160 31.61 -32.51 -17.80
C GLY A 160 31.69 -32.28 -19.33
N ASN A 161 32.02 -31.11 -19.89
CA ASN A 161 32.27 -29.75 -19.41
C ASN A 161 32.37 -28.83 -20.65
N LYS A 162 32.02 -27.55 -20.48
CA LYS A 162 32.56 -26.31 -21.13
C LYS A 162 32.40 -25.99 -22.63
N GLY A 163 32.02 -24.73 -22.86
CA GLY A 163 32.32 -23.92 -24.07
C GLY A 163 31.32 -22.78 -24.28
N VAL A 164 31.31 -21.73 -23.46
CA VAL A 164 31.83 -20.36 -23.78
C VAL A 164 31.32 -19.77 -25.11
N ASN A 165 30.51 -18.69 -25.06
CA ASN A 165 30.85 -17.46 -25.82
C ASN A 165 30.14 -16.17 -25.37
N LYS A 166 31.00 -15.15 -25.21
CA LYS A 166 30.95 -13.68 -25.27
C LYS A 166 29.64 -12.86 -25.37
N SER A 167 29.59 -11.88 -24.45
CA SER A 167 29.25 -10.44 -24.57
C SER A 167 28.05 -9.97 -25.41
N ASN A 168 27.28 -9.02 -24.86
CA ASN A 168 27.28 -7.63 -25.35
C ASN A 168 26.54 -6.64 -24.44
N LYS A 169 27.07 -5.40 -24.50
CA LYS A 169 26.61 -4.17 -23.86
C LYS A 169 25.23 -3.72 -24.36
N LEU A 170 24.50 -3.07 -23.45
CA LEU A 170 23.64 -1.88 -23.60
C LEU A 170 23.01 -1.60 -24.98
N TYR A 171 21.68 -1.68 -25.03
CA TYR A 171 20.87 -0.88 -25.96
C TYR A 171 19.84 -0.03 -25.21
N ARG A 172 19.96 1.28 -25.44
CA ARG A 172 18.95 2.30 -25.23
C ARG A 172 17.83 2.12 -26.25
N ILE A 173 16.57 2.21 -25.84
CA ILE A 173 15.42 2.52 -26.71
C ILE A 173 14.55 3.53 -25.94
N ILE A 174 14.74 4.83 -26.22
CA ILE A 174 13.88 5.73 -27.01
C ILE A 174 12.54 6.02 -26.31
N ALA A 175 12.49 7.16 -25.62
CA ALA A 175 11.26 7.88 -25.31
C ALA A 175 11.13 9.00 -26.36
N LEU A 176 10.14 8.89 -27.25
CA LEU A 176 9.73 9.98 -28.11
C LEU A 176 8.28 9.75 -28.54
N CYS A 177 7.38 10.61 -28.07
CA CYS A 177 6.08 11.02 -28.63
C CYS A 177 5.54 12.15 -27.72
N THR A 178 6.00 13.39 -27.89
CA THR A 178 5.37 14.48 -28.67
C THR A 178 4.31 15.28 -27.90
N LEU A 179 4.79 16.39 -27.33
CA LEU A 179 4.28 17.76 -27.45
C LEU A 179 2.95 17.96 -28.22
N ILE A 180 1.87 18.32 -27.51
CA ILE A 180 0.82 19.21 -28.02
C ILE A 180 0.37 20.16 -26.90
N PHE A 181 0.81 21.41 -26.97
CA PHE A 181 0.06 22.56 -26.47
C PHE A 181 0.49 23.78 -27.28
N LEU A 182 -0.41 24.27 -28.13
CA LEU A 182 -0.46 25.68 -28.50
C LEU A 182 -1.85 26.21 -28.13
N VAL A 183 -1.81 27.19 -27.24
CA VAL A 183 -2.90 27.94 -26.64
C VAL A 183 -3.26 29.12 -27.54
N THR A 184 -4.56 29.42 -27.68
CA THR A 184 -5.20 30.76 -27.67
C THR A 184 -6.72 30.51 -27.62
N GLY A 185 -7.58 31.06 -26.75
CA GLY A 185 -7.58 32.26 -25.94
C GLY A 185 -8.63 33.24 -26.48
N TYR A 186 -9.87 33.24 -25.98
CA TYR A 186 -10.80 34.37 -26.12
C TYR A 186 -11.85 34.44 -24.99
N SER A 187 -12.07 35.68 -24.53
CA SER A 187 -12.66 36.13 -23.26
C SER A 187 -14.19 36.08 -23.18
N TYR A 188 -14.74 35.81 -21.99
CA TYR A 188 -16.15 36.08 -21.68
C TYR A 188 -16.34 37.46 -21.04
N LYS A 189 -17.32 38.21 -21.56
CA LYS A 189 -17.72 39.56 -21.14
C LYS A 189 -18.82 39.47 -20.06
N LYS A 190 -18.81 40.47 -19.18
CA LYS A 190 -19.54 40.59 -17.91
C LYS A 190 -20.95 41.20 -18.08
N ILE A 191 -21.94 40.55 -17.44
CA ILE A 191 -23.18 40.99 -16.74
C ILE A 191 -24.15 41.96 -17.44
N ASP A 192 -25.45 41.63 -17.38
CA ASP A 192 -26.47 42.61 -16.99
C ASP A 192 -27.47 42.03 -15.96
N ASN A 193 -27.89 42.87 -15.02
CA ASN A 193 -28.82 42.58 -13.93
C ASN A 193 -30.24 42.97 -14.33
N ASN A 194 -31.26 42.20 -13.94
CA ASN A 194 -32.56 42.77 -13.61
C ASN A 194 -33.34 41.92 -12.60
N MET A 195 -33.87 42.62 -11.60
CA MET A 195 -34.77 42.19 -10.53
C MET A 195 -36.06 41.56 -11.06
N VAL A 196 -36.67 40.64 -10.29
CA VAL A 196 -37.93 40.88 -9.54
C VAL A 196 -38.38 39.57 -8.84
N ASN A 197 -38.81 39.74 -7.59
CA ASN A 197 -39.44 38.76 -6.69
C ASN A 197 -40.64 38.02 -7.30
N LEU A 198 -40.73 36.69 -7.07
CA LEU A 198 -42.00 35.96 -7.02
C LEU A 198 -41.88 34.63 -6.23
N ASN A 199 -42.73 34.52 -5.19
CA ASN A 199 -43.32 33.32 -4.56
C ASN A 199 -42.50 32.39 -3.64
N LYS A 200 -42.71 32.57 -2.32
CA LYS A 200 -42.26 31.70 -1.21
C LYS A 200 -42.71 30.23 -1.28
N ASN A 201 -43.79 29.90 -1.99
CA ASN A 201 -44.20 28.50 -2.21
C ASN A 201 -43.48 27.85 -3.39
N THR A 202 -43.05 28.66 -4.36
CA THR A 202 -42.09 28.24 -5.36
C THR A 202 -40.75 28.02 -4.69
N GLU A 203 -40.33 28.83 -3.71
CA GLU A 203 -39.09 28.60 -2.94
C GLU A 203 -38.99 27.23 -2.27
N ILE A 204 -40.05 26.61 -1.73
CA ILE A 204 -39.92 25.27 -1.08
C ILE A 204 -39.83 24.14 -2.12
N ILE A 205 -40.60 24.24 -3.21
CA ILE A 205 -40.55 23.30 -4.34
C ILE A 205 -39.23 23.47 -5.10
N LYS A 206 -38.77 24.72 -5.20
CA LYS A 206 -37.51 25.14 -5.77
C LYS A 206 -36.33 24.82 -4.87
N LEU A 207 -36.46 24.80 -3.54
CA LEU A 207 -35.41 24.32 -2.62
C LEU A 207 -35.17 22.81 -2.78
N LYS A 208 -36.24 22.06 -3.10
CA LYS A 208 -36.15 20.63 -3.43
C LYS A 208 -35.60 20.38 -4.84
N SER A 209 -35.89 21.25 -5.82
CA SER A 209 -35.33 21.15 -7.18
C SER A 209 -33.94 21.80 -7.33
N ASP A 210 -33.60 22.73 -6.43
CA ASP A 210 -32.32 23.45 -6.31
C ASP A 210 -31.41 22.80 -5.25
N LEU A 211 -31.64 21.52 -4.91
CA LEU A 211 -30.52 20.59 -4.70
C LEU A 211 -29.79 20.39 -6.03
N LYS A 212 -29.39 21.50 -6.65
CA LYS A 212 -28.41 21.57 -7.71
C LYS A 212 -27.20 20.86 -7.11
N GLU A 213 -26.76 19.79 -7.74
CA GLU A 213 -25.49 19.16 -7.42
C GLU A 213 -24.46 20.30 -7.34
N MET A 214 -24.04 20.67 -6.13
CA MET A 214 -23.06 21.74 -5.94
C MET A 214 -21.87 21.41 -6.82
N SER A 215 -21.36 22.38 -7.57
CA SER A 215 -20.16 22.16 -8.39
C SER A 215 -19.00 21.70 -7.50
N PHE A 216 -18.02 21.00 -8.06
CA PHE A 216 -16.86 20.58 -7.27
C PHE A 216 -16.18 21.78 -6.60
N GLU A 217 -16.13 22.92 -7.28
CA GLU A 217 -15.61 24.19 -6.76
C GLU A 217 -16.43 24.71 -5.57
N GLU A 218 -17.76 24.62 -5.62
CA GLU A 218 -18.64 25.03 -4.52
C GLU A 218 -18.45 24.11 -3.31
N GLN A 219 -18.31 22.79 -3.53
CA GLN A 219 -18.07 21.83 -2.44
C GLN A 219 -16.69 22.02 -1.79
N ASN A 220 -15.71 22.51 -2.54
CA ASN A 220 -14.37 22.77 -2.01
C ASN A 220 -14.29 23.98 -1.10
N THR A 221 -15.34 24.81 -0.99
CA THR A 221 -15.34 26.02 -0.13
C THR A 221 -15.28 25.73 1.37
N PHE A 222 -15.63 24.52 1.81
CA PHE A 222 -15.49 24.07 3.19
C PHE A 222 -14.14 23.39 3.41
N PRO A 223 -13.59 23.32 4.64
CA PRO A 223 -12.40 22.52 4.93
C PRO A 223 -12.70 21.01 4.95
N GLY A 224 -11.65 20.19 4.90
CA GLY A 224 -11.73 18.74 5.07
C GLY A 224 -12.17 17.99 3.80
N ILE A 225 -12.75 16.80 3.99
CA ILE A 225 -13.14 15.92 2.88
C ILE A 225 -14.42 16.46 2.23
N PRO A 226 -14.42 16.81 0.93
CA PRO A 226 -15.62 17.30 0.27
C PRO A 226 -16.64 16.19 0.01
N LYS A 227 -17.92 16.54 -0.14
CA LYS A 227 -19.01 15.55 -0.24
C LYS A 227 -18.83 14.58 -1.42
N TYR A 228 -18.30 15.04 -2.55
CA TYR A 228 -18.02 14.18 -3.71
C TYR A 228 -16.85 13.20 -3.52
N PHE A 229 -16.04 13.37 -2.47
CA PHE A 229 -15.03 12.39 -2.04
C PHE A 229 -15.63 11.32 -1.13
N GLU A 230 -16.81 11.54 -0.54
CA GLU A 230 -17.45 10.54 0.30
C GLU A 230 -18.03 9.39 -0.51
N TYR A 231 -18.23 8.24 0.15
CA TYR A 231 -18.77 7.07 -0.53
C TYR A 231 -20.15 7.37 -1.12
N LYS A 232 -20.35 6.88 -2.35
CA LYS A 232 -21.64 6.83 -3.01
C LYS A 232 -21.77 5.52 -3.76
N ASP A 233 -23.00 5.06 -3.88
CA ASP A 233 -23.30 3.98 -4.80
C ASP A 233 -23.07 4.46 -6.24
N ILE A 234 -22.56 3.55 -7.08
CA ILE A 234 -22.23 3.82 -8.48
C ILE A 234 -22.83 2.71 -9.34
N SER A 235 -23.07 3.00 -10.62
CA SER A 235 -23.38 1.96 -11.61
C SER A 235 -22.19 1.02 -11.78
N THR A 236 -22.24 -0.14 -11.11
CA THR A 236 -21.17 -1.14 -11.18
C THR A 236 -21.05 -1.74 -12.57
N GLU A 237 -22.16 -1.84 -13.29
CA GLU A 237 -22.20 -2.33 -14.67
C GLU A 237 -21.43 -1.37 -15.60
N ASN A 238 -21.73 -0.08 -15.56
CA ASN A 238 -21.07 0.92 -16.42
C ASN A 238 -19.58 1.02 -16.12
N LEU A 239 -19.20 0.95 -14.84
CA LEU A 239 -17.79 0.91 -14.46
C LEU A 239 -17.09 -0.36 -14.96
N LYS A 240 -17.70 -1.54 -14.83
CA LYS A 240 -17.14 -2.80 -15.37
C LYS A 240 -17.01 -2.75 -16.89
N ASN A 241 -18.00 -2.20 -17.59
CA ASN A 241 -17.97 -2.03 -19.04
C ASN A 241 -16.83 -1.11 -19.47
N PHE A 242 -16.63 0.01 -18.78
CA PHE A 242 -15.48 0.88 -19.00
C PHE A 242 -14.16 0.15 -18.80
N LEU A 243 -13.98 -0.54 -17.67
CA LEU A 243 -12.76 -1.29 -17.38
C LEU A 243 -12.49 -2.38 -18.44
N ASN A 244 -13.53 -3.10 -18.85
CA ASN A 244 -13.44 -4.09 -19.94
C ASN A 244 -13.02 -3.44 -21.27
N SER A 245 -13.51 -2.24 -21.58
CA SER A 245 -13.09 -1.49 -22.78
C SER A 245 -11.60 -1.10 -22.77
N LYS A 246 -11.02 -0.95 -21.58
CA LYS A 246 -9.57 -0.74 -21.38
C LYS A 246 -8.79 -2.06 -21.30
N ASN A 247 -9.42 -3.19 -21.60
CA ASN A 247 -8.88 -4.53 -21.40
C ASN A 247 -8.38 -4.75 -19.95
N SER A 248 -9.02 -4.14 -18.95
CA SER A 248 -8.53 -4.12 -17.57
C SER A 248 -8.82 -5.44 -16.84
N ILE A 249 -7.84 -5.96 -16.10
CA ILE A 249 -8.07 -7.07 -15.15
C ILE A 249 -8.87 -6.62 -13.91
N LEU A 250 -8.96 -5.32 -13.64
CA LEU A 250 -9.67 -4.78 -12.48
C LEU A 250 -11.19 -4.90 -12.59
N ALA A 251 -11.73 -5.24 -13.77
CA ALA A 251 -13.14 -5.59 -13.94
C ALA A 251 -13.48 -6.98 -13.35
N ASP A 252 -12.48 -7.84 -13.25
CA ASP A 252 -12.63 -9.22 -12.79
C ASP A 252 -12.58 -9.29 -11.25
N GLU A 253 -13.14 -10.36 -10.69
CA GLU A 253 -13.00 -10.65 -9.26
C GLU A 253 -11.66 -11.34 -8.96
N PRO A 254 -11.05 -11.10 -7.78
CA PRO A 254 -11.57 -10.34 -6.64
C PRO A 254 -11.29 -8.83 -6.70
N TYR A 255 -10.70 -8.32 -7.78
CA TYR A 255 -10.16 -6.96 -7.83
C TYR A 255 -11.24 -5.91 -7.71
N PHE A 256 -12.31 -6.06 -8.49
CA PHE A 256 -13.40 -5.11 -8.53
C PHE A 256 -14.07 -4.96 -7.15
N SER A 257 -14.53 -6.07 -6.57
CA SER A 257 -15.22 -6.05 -5.28
C SER A 257 -14.32 -5.62 -4.13
N ALA A 258 -13.03 -5.97 -4.14
CA ALA A 258 -12.09 -5.54 -3.11
C ALA A 258 -11.91 -4.01 -3.10
N ILE A 259 -11.77 -3.38 -4.27
CA ILE A 259 -11.66 -1.92 -4.39
C ILE A 259 -12.95 -1.25 -3.91
N LEU A 260 -14.12 -1.76 -4.32
CA LEU A 260 -15.41 -1.23 -3.85
C LEU A 260 -15.59 -1.38 -2.34
N LYS A 261 -15.25 -2.54 -1.79
CA LYS A 261 -15.35 -2.79 -0.35
C LYS A 261 -14.45 -1.86 0.44
N SER A 262 -13.18 -1.73 0.06
CA SER A 262 -12.26 -0.79 0.72
C SER A 262 -12.75 0.66 0.61
N SER A 263 -13.32 1.05 -0.53
CA SER A 263 -13.92 2.38 -0.68
C SER A 263 -15.07 2.59 0.31
N LYS A 264 -15.95 1.60 0.45
CA LYS A 264 -17.08 1.63 1.39
C LYS A 264 -16.64 1.66 2.84
N ASP A 265 -15.71 0.79 3.23
CA ASP A 265 -15.19 0.68 4.60
C ASP A 265 -14.57 2.00 5.10
N PHE A 266 -14.03 2.83 4.18
CA PHE A 266 -13.39 4.11 4.50
C PHE A 266 -14.25 5.34 4.17
N ASN A 267 -15.52 5.16 3.79
CA ASN A 267 -16.40 6.22 3.32
C ASN A 267 -15.77 7.08 2.20
N LEU A 268 -15.10 6.43 1.24
CA LEU A 268 -14.43 7.05 0.11
C LEU A 268 -15.19 6.73 -1.19
N ASN A 269 -15.35 7.71 -2.07
CA ASN A 269 -15.94 7.51 -3.38
C ASN A 269 -15.11 6.47 -4.17
N PRO A 270 -15.70 5.34 -4.61
CA PRO A 270 -14.96 4.26 -5.25
C PRO A 270 -14.23 4.70 -6.53
N LEU A 271 -14.76 5.68 -7.25
CA LEU A 271 -14.14 6.19 -8.48
C LEU A 271 -12.76 6.81 -8.24
N ILE A 272 -12.48 7.29 -7.02
CA ILE A 272 -11.16 7.85 -6.68
C ILE A 272 -10.09 6.75 -6.71
N LEU A 273 -10.38 5.58 -6.15
CA LEU A 273 -9.44 4.47 -6.18
C LEU A 273 -9.21 3.98 -7.61
N PHE A 274 -10.29 3.80 -8.40
CA PHE A 274 -10.14 3.46 -9.82
C PHE A 274 -9.40 4.52 -10.64
N ALA A 275 -9.58 5.82 -10.32
CA ALA A 275 -8.84 6.88 -10.98
C ALA A 275 -7.34 6.83 -10.66
N ILE A 276 -6.98 6.49 -9.41
CA ILE A 276 -5.58 6.27 -9.04
C ILE A 276 -5.01 5.07 -9.79
N THR A 277 -5.71 3.94 -9.92
CA THR A 277 -5.19 2.79 -10.70
C THR A 277 -5.06 3.10 -12.19
N GLY A 278 -5.95 3.93 -12.74
CA GLY A 278 -5.84 4.48 -14.09
C GLY A 278 -4.57 5.31 -14.26
N GLN A 279 -4.29 6.21 -13.32
CA GLN A 279 -3.11 7.07 -13.37
C GLN A 279 -1.79 6.30 -13.15
N GLU A 280 -1.78 5.34 -12.23
CA GLU A 280 -0.57 4.61 -11.84
C GLU A 280 -0.20 3.48 -12.80
N GLN A 281 -1.21 2.77 -13.32
CA GLN A 281 -1.02 1.50 -14.04
C GLN A 281 -1.89 1.38 -15.29
N HIS A 282 -2.47 2.48 -15.78
CA HIS A 282 -3.36 2.48 -16.96
C HIS A 282 -4.50 1.44 -16.85
N PHE A 283 -5.06 1.31 -15.64
CA PHE A 283 -6.07 0.30 -15.30
C PHE A 283 -5.62 -1.16 -15.40
N VAL A 284 -4.32 -1.44 -15.50
CA VAL A 284 -3.77 -2.81 -15.53
C VAL A 284 -4.35 -3.66 -16.68
N PRO A 285 -3.96 -3.39 -17.94
CA PRO A 285 -4.41 -4.19 -19.07
C PRO A 285 -4.06 -5.67 -18.91
N LYS A 286 -4.97 -6.59 -19.27
CA LYS A 286 -4.77 -8.05 -19.22
C LYS A 286 -3.61 -8.51 -20.11
N SER A 287 -3.24 -7.70 -21.11
CA SER A 287 -2.10 -7.93 -21.99
C SER A 287 -0.74 -7.66 -21.33
N GLU A 288 -0.70 -6.99 -20.16
CA GLU A 288 0.54 -6.75 -19.44
C GLU A 288 1.12 -8.07 -18.90
N LYS A 289 2.44 -8.27 -19.09
CA LYS A 289 3.14 -9.51 -18.70
C LYS A 289 2.93 -9.88 -17.23
N ASP A 290 2.92 -8.86 -16.36
CA ASP A 290 2.76 -9.02 -14.92
C ASP A 290 1.37 -8.53 -14.43
N ALA A 291 0.35 -8.49 -15.30
CA ALA A 291 -0.99 -7.95 -14.99
C ALA A 291 -1.55 -8.42 -13.64
N LYS A 292 -1.47 -9.73 -13.35
CA LYS A 292 -1.94 -10.30 -12.06
C LYS A 292 -1.17 -9.76 -10.85
N LYS A 293 0.15 -9.58 -10.98
CA LYS A 293 0.98 -9.01 -9.90
C LYS A 293 0.71 -7.53 -9.74
N ILE A 294 0.59 -6.78 -10.83
CA ILE A 294 0.25 -5.36 -10.79
C ILE A 294 -1.13 -5.18 -10.14
N ALA A 295 -2.09 -6.03 -10.48
CA ALA A 295 -3.44 -5.99 -9.92
C ALA A 295 -3.51 -6.27 -8.41
N ASN A 296 -2.48 -6.90 -7.82
CA ASN A 296 -2.37 -7.04 -6.37
C ASN A 296 -1.99 -5.72 -5.66
N ASN A 297 -1.34 -4.79 -6.34
CA ASN A 297 -1.00 -3.45 -5.84
C ASN A 297 -1.05 -2.41 -6.98
N PRO A 298 -2.25 -2.11 -7.52
CA PRO A 298 -2.38 -1.24 -8.69
C PRO A 298 -2.20 0.25 -8.33
N PHE A 299 -2.03 0.57 -7.05
CA PHE A 299 -1.92 1.91 -6.50
C PHE A 299 -0.47 2.34 -6.24
N ASN A 300 0.49 1.42 -6.39
CA ASN A 300 1.89 1.58 -5.97
C ASN A 300 2.03 2.00 -4.48
N VAL A 301 1.15 1.51 -3.59
CA VAL A 301 1.33 1.75 -2.15
C VAL A 301 2.61 1.05 -1.67
N PHE A 302 3.29 1.66 -0.70
CA PHE A 302 4.62 1.22 -0.26
C PHE A 302 5.61 1.07 -1.43
N HIS A 303 5.79 2.15 -2.20
CA HIS A 303 6.71 2.31 -3.33
C HIS A 303 6.21 1.79 -4.68
N SER A 304 6.00 0.49 -4.80
CA SER A 304 5.64 -0.12 -6.08
C SER A 304 5.09 -1.52 -5.90
N TRP A 305 4.39 -2.04 -6.90
CA TRP A 305 3.97 -3.44 -6.90
C TRP A 305 5.14 -4.43 -6.98
N GLN A 306 6.31 -4.02 -7.48
CA GLN A 306 7.53 -4.83 -7.52
C GLN A 306 8.13 -5.01 -6.11
N GLU A 307 8.18 -3.92 -5.34
CA GLU A 307 8.68 -3.95 -3.96
C GLU A 307 7.63 -4.44 -2.97
N TYR A 308 6.36 -4.19 -3.29
CA TYR A 308 5.22 -4.51 -2.46
C TYR A 308 4.11 -5.24 -3.22
N ASN A 309 4.29 -6.54 -3.44
CA ASN A 309 3.29 -7.42 -4.04
C ASN A 309 2.48 -8.16 -2.96
N THR A 310 1.28 -7.67 -2.66
CA THR A 310 0.39 -8.24 -1.64
C THR A 310 -0.85 -8.87 -2.29
N ASN A 311 -2.06 -8.55 -1.82
CA ASN A 311 -3.32 -8.77 -2.52
C ASN A 311 -4.10 -7.45 -2.63
N ILE A 312 -5.07 -7.42 -3.54
CA ILE A 312 -5.84 -6.22 -3.83
C ILE A 312 -6.64 -5.68 -2.64
N LYS A 313 -7.14 -6.53 -1.73
CA LYS A 313 -7.86 -6.08 -0.53
C LYS A 313 -6.95 -5.23 0.35
N ASP A 314 -5.73 -5.69 0.56
CA ASP A 314 -4.77 -5.01 1.40
C ASP A 314 -4.27 -3.69 0.77
N SER A 315 -3.84 -3.73 -0.49
CA SER A 315 -3.35 -2.53 -1.18
C SER A 315 -4.44 -1.46 -1.35
N SER A 316 -5.69 -1.87 -1.62
CA SER A 316 -6.84 -0.94 -1.68
C SER A 316 -7.19 -0.36 -0.31
N THR A 317 -7.08 -1.13 0.77
CA THR A 317 -7.27 -0.65 2.15
C THR A 317 -6.24 0.42 2.51
N ILE A 318 -4.97 0.19 2.18
CA ILE A 318 -3.89 1.15 2.41
C ILE A 318 -4.12 2.42 1.58
N ALA A 319 -4.46 2.28 0.29
CA ALA A 319 -4.73 3.41 -0.59
C ALA A 319 -5.91 4.25 -0.09
N ALA A 320 -7.04 3.62 0.24
CA ALA A 320 -8.24 4.30 0.75
C ALA A 320 -7.95 5.09 2.03
N ARG A 321 -7.31 4.42 3.01
CA ARG A 321 -6.89 5.06 4.27
C ARG A 321 -5.98 6.25 4.02
N THR A 322 -5.00 6.09 3.12
CA THR A 322 -4.04 7.14 2.80
C THR A 322 -4.74 8.35 2.20
N VAL A 323 -5.59 8.17 1.19
CA VAL A 323 -6.35 9.27 0.57
C VAL A 323 -7.20 10.02 1.59
N VAL A 324 -7.96 9.29 2.41
CA VAL A 324 -8.80 9.88 3.46
C VAL A 324 -7.95 10.67 4.46
N ASN A 325 -6.87 10.08 4.97
CA ASN A 325 -5.99 10.73 5.94
C ASN A 325 -5.31 11.98 5.39
N LEU A 326 -4.88 11.94 4.12
CA LEU A 326 -4.27 13.09 3.46
C LEU A 326 -5.27 14.23 3.20
N CYS A 327 -6.56 13.93 3.08
CA CYS A 327 -7.59 14.93 2.78
C CYS A 327 -8.24 15.54 4.04
N LYS A 328 -8.09 14.92 5.22
CA LYS A 328 -8.71 15.35 6.49
C LYS A 328 -8.43 16.81 6.86
N ASP A 329 -7.22 17.30 6.60
CA ASP A 329 -6.77 18.65 6.95
C ASP A 329 -6.79 19.62 5.76
N ARG A 330 -7.47 19.27 4.66
CA ARG A 330 -7.57 20.13 3.47
C ARG A 330 -8.17 21.49 3.85
N PRO A 331 -7.49 22.61 3.52
CA PRO A 331 -8.04 23.93 3.76
C PRO A 331 -9.19 24.26 2.78
N PRO A 332 -10.04 25.24 3.13
CA PRO A 332 -11.07 25.76 2.23
C PRO A 332 -10.50 26.17 0.86
N LYS A 333 -11.28 25.95 -0.19
CA LYS A 333 -11.04 26.31 -1.60
C LYS A 333 -9.89 25.58 -2.30
N GLU A 334 -9.09 24.77 -1.59
CA GLU A 334 -8.10 23.92 -2.24
C GLU A 334 -8.76 22.70 -2.90
N ASP A 335 -8.25 22.34 -4.08
CA ASP A 335 -8.66 21.13 -4.78
C ASP A 335 -8.16 19.89 -4.01
N PRO A 336 -9.04 18.93 -3.68
CA PRO A 336 -8.67 17.78 -2.85
C PRO A 336 -7.67 16.83 -3.55
N PHE A 337 -7.72 16.67 -4.87
CA PHE A 337 -6.73 15.86 -5.61
C PHE A 337 -5.36 16.53 -5.54
N LYS A 338 -5.31 17.86 -5.71
CA LYS A 338 -4.08 18.64 -5.55
C LYS A 338 -3.57 18.59 -4.11
N TRP A 339 -4.45 18.61 -3.13
CA TRP A 339 -4.10 18.54 -1.72
C TRP A 339 -3.45 17.21 -1.34
N ILE A 340 -4.08 16.07 -1.68
CA ILE A 340 -3.50 14.75 -1.39
C ILE A 340 -2.15 14.54 -2.10
N ASN A 341 -1.95 15.15 -3.27
CA ASN A 341 -0.71 15.02 -4.03
C ASN A 341 0.53 15.57 -3.32
N GLN A 342 0.38 16.44 -2.31
CA GLN A 342 1.51 16.93 -1.54
C GLN A 342 2.31 15.82 -0.84
N LYS A 343 1.67 14.68 -0.58
CA LYS A 343 2.25 13.54 0.13
C LYS A 343 2.03 12.19 -0.57
N TYR A 344 1.07 12.09 -1.50
CA TYR A 344 0.81 10.84 -2.21
C TYR A 344 1.86 10.55 -3.29
N SER A 345 2.25 11.55 -4.09
CA SER A 345 3.19 11.37 -5.21
C SER A 345 4.24 12.48 -5.25
N GLY A 346 5.42 12.14 -5.78
CA GLY A 346 6.49 13.11 -6.03
C GLY A 346 6.29 13.94 -7.30
N ASP A 347 5.37 13.52 -8.19
CA ASP A 347 5.02 14.25 -9.40
C ASP A 347 4.01 15.36 -9.11
N LYS A 348 4.39 16.60 -9.39
CA LYS A 348 3.57 17.80 -9.16
C LYS A 348 2.28 17.83 -10.00
N ASN A 349 2.21 17.06 -11.10
CA ASN A 349 1.06 17.01 -12.00
C ASN A 349 0.22 15.74 -11.87
N TRP A 350 0.61 14.78 -11.03
CA TRP A 350 -0.11 13.51 -10.83
C TRP A 350 -1.61 13.71 -10.57
N TRP A 351 -1.95 14.68 -9.72
CA TRP A 351 -3.33 14.99 -9.37
C TRP A 351 -4.22 15.39 -10.55
N LYS A 352 -3.64 15.98 -11.61
CA LYS A 352 -4.40 16.37 -12.80
C LYS A 352 -4.89 15.15 -13.56
N GLY A 353 -4.04 14.13 -13.67
CA GLY A 353 -4.40 12.87 -14.31
C GLY A 353 -5.45 12.12 -13.50
N VAL A 354 -5.27 12.01 -12.19
CA VAL A 354 -6.28 11.39 -11.31
C VAL A 354 -7.60 12.14 -11.38
N LYS A 355 -7.60 13.48 -11.33
CA LYS A 355 -8.81 14.29 -11.42
C LYS A 355 -9.53 14.10 -12.76
N ALA A 356 -8.80 14.14 -13.87
CA ALA A 356 -9.37 13.95 -15.21
C ALA A 356 -10.00 12.56 -15.37
N ILE A 357 -9.32 11.51 -14.90
CA ILE A 357 -9.86 10.16 -14.92
C ILE A 357 -11.09 10.05 -14.00
N TYR A 358 -11.04 10.63 -12.80
CA TYR A 358 -12.19 10.66 -11.91
C TYR A 358 -13.41 11.33 -12.55
N GLU A 359 -13.22 12.45 -13.25
CA GLU A 359 -14.28 13.16 -13.96
C GLU A 359 -14.87 12.32 -15.10
N GLU A 360 -14.03 11.65 -15.89
CA GLU A 360 -14.44 10.69 -16.92
C GLU A 360 -15.28 9.56 -16.32
N LEU A 361 -14.77 8.90 -15.28
CA LEU A 361 -15.47 7.82 -14.59
C LEU A 361 -16.79 8.29 -13.98
N ASN A 362 -16.82 9.49 -13.42
CA ASN A 362 -17.99 10.07 -12.79
C ASN A 362 -19.09 10.41 -13.80
N ALA A 363 -18.74 10.75 -15.04
CA ALA A 363 -19.71 10.89 -16.13
C ALA A 363 -20.30 9.53 -16.52
N ILE A 364 -19.44 8.52 -16.73
CA ILE A 364 -19.82 7.17 -17.18
C ILE A 364 -20.78 6.46 -16.22
N VAL A 365 -20.60 6.62 -14.91
CA VAL A 365 -21.44 5.92 -13.92
C VAL A 365 -22.73 6.67 -13.53
N LYS A 366 -22.95 7.87 -14.10
CA LYS A 366 -24.18 8.67 -13.94
C LYS A 366 -25.20 8.38 -15.04
N GLU A 367 -24.71 8.06 -16.24
CA GLU A 367 -25.46 7.42 -17.32
C GLU A 367 -25.85 6.00 -16.90
#